data_AF-A0A6A2F921-F1
#
_entry.id   AF-A0A6A2F921-F1
#
_cell.length_a   1.000
_cell.length_b   1.000
_cell.length_c   1.000
_cell.angle_alpha   90.00
_cell.angle_beta   90.00
_cell.angle_gamma   90.00
#
_symmetry.space_group_name_H-M   'P 1'
#
loop_
_entity.id
_entity.type
_entity.pdbx_description
1 polymer ?
#
loop_
_entity_poly.entity_id
_entity_poly.type
_entity_poly.pdbx_seq_one_letter_code
_entity_poly.pdbx_strand_id
1 'polypeptide(L)'
;MALHKNIRMLRLLREYSQEYMAQELNIGQNTYSKIENGKTALTKERLNYIAQILNVEAEMLENFDANRLIESAKTHFKIDKLKVVLG
;
A
#
# COMPACT_ATOMS: atom_id res chain seq x y z
N MET A 1 -0.92 -11.18 1.07
CA MET A 1 0.23 -10.56 0.35
C MET A 1 1.27 -10.12 1.37
N ALA A 2 2.53 -9.86 0.99
CA ALA A 2 3.54 -9.37 1.92
C ALA A 2 3.36 -7.87 2.20
N LEU A 3 3.60 -7.42 3.45
CA LEU A 3 3.41 -6.04 3.91
C LEU A 3 3.99 -4.97 2.95
N HIS A 4 5.22 -5.16 2.49
CA HIS A 4 5.88 -4.22 1.57
C HIS A 4 5.15 -4.08 0.22
N LYS A 5 4.51 -5.15 -0.27
CA LYS A 5 3.71 -5.12 -1.50
C LYS A 5 2.40 -4.36 -1.28
N ASN A 6 1.80 -4.48 -0.09
CA ASN A 6 0.57 -3.77 0.28
C ASN A 6 0.81 -2.26 0.30
N ILE A 7 1.90 -1.82 0.94
CA ILE A 7 2.34 -0.42 0.99
C ILE A 7 2.54 0.13 -0.43
N ARG A 8 3.28 -0.60 -1.29
CA ARG A 8 3.52 -0.18 -2.67
C ARG A 8 2.24 0.01 -3.45
N MET A 9 1.33 -0.94 -3.36
CA MET A 9 0.10 -0.91 -4.14
C MET A 9 -0.83 0.21 -3.64
N LEU A 10 -0.97 0.43 -2.33
CA LEU A 10 -1.74 1.57 -1.80
C LEU A 10 -1.11 2.92 -2.16
N ARG A 11 0.23 3.03 -2.14
CA ARG A 11 0.93 4.22 -2.62
C ARG A 11 0.57 4.52 -4.08
N LEU A 12 0.60 3.51 -4.95
CA LEU A 12 0.25 3.68 -6.37
C LEU A 12 -1.22 4.06 -6.56
N LEU A 13 -2.14 3.51 -5.76
CA LEU A 13 -3.56 3.90 -5.78
C LEU A 13 -3.79 5.35 -5.34
N ARG A 14 -2.88 5.91 -4.54
CA ARG A 14 -2.87 7.33 -4.16
C ARG A 14 -2.11 8.22 -5.15
N GLU A 15 -1.55 7.64 -6.21
CA GLU A 15 -0.70 8.34 -7.20
C GLU A 15 0.55 9.00 -6.58
N TYR A 16 1.02 8.51 -5.44
CA TYR A 16 2.20 9.04 -4.76
C TYR A 16 3.48 8.47 -5.35
N SER A 17 4.50 9.32 -5.53
CA SER A 17 5.85 8.89 -5.93
C SER A 17 6.63 8.29 -4.74
N GLN A 18 7.72 7.58 -5.02
CA GLN A 18 8.61 7.10 -3.94
C GLN A 18 9.33 8.26 -3.27
N GLU A 19 9.64 9.31 -4.03
CA GLU A 19 10.24 10.56 -3.60
C GLU A 19 9.32 11.27 -2.60
N TYR A 20 8.03 11.41 -2.92
CA TYR A 20 7.04 12.02 -2.03
C TYR A 20 6.96 11.28 -0.69
N MET A 21 6.79 9.96 -0.71
CA MET A 21 6.72 9.17 0.53
C MET A 21 7.99 9.28 1.36
N ALA A 22 9.15 9.32 0.70
CA ALA A 22 10.43 9.48 1.38
C ALA A 22 10.56 10.86 2.03
N GLN A 23 10.09 11.92 1.36
CA GLN A 23 10.05 13.28 1.90
C GLN A 23 9.14 13.36 3.12
N GLU A 24 7.91 12.84 3.05
CA GLU A 24 6.96 12.82 4.16
C GLU A 24 7.47 12.02 5.38
N LEU A 25 8.26 10.98 5.14
CA LEU A 25 8.90 10.18 6.19
C LEU A 25 10.24 10.72 6.66
N ASN A 26 10.72 11.82 6.08
CA ASN A 26 12.04 12.40 6.32
C ASN A 26 13.19 11.37 6.18
N ILE A 27 13.18 10.60 5.09
CA ILE A 27 14.20 9.60 4.73
C ILE A 27 14.64 9.77 3.26
N GLY A 28 15.75 9.14 2.89
CA GLY A 28 16.16 9.07 1.49
C GLY A 28 15.25 8.17 0.65
N GLN A 29 15.02 8.53 -0.62
CA GLN A 29 14.21 7.75 -1.57
C GLN A 29 14.67 6.30 -1.72
N ASN A 30 15.98 6.05 -1.73
CA ASN A 30 16.55 4.70 -1.75
C ASN A 30 16.13 3.88 -0.52
N THR A 31 16.04 4.50 0.66
CA THR A 31 15.55 3.85 1.88
C THR A 31 14.09 3.46 1.75
N TYR A 32 13.25 4.36 1.22
CA TYR A 32 11.84 4.04 0.96
C TYR A 32 11.69 2.93 -0.10
N SER A 33 12.50 2.95 -1.17
CA SER A 33 12.52 1.89 -2.17
C SER A 33 12.90 0.52 -1.56
N LYS A 34 13.88 0.47 -0.64
CA LYS A 34 14.22 -0.77 0.09
C LYS A 34 13.06 -1.27 0.95
N ILE A 35 12.26 -0.39 1.53
CA ILE A 35 11.04 -0.75 2.26
C ILE A 35 10.05 -1.46 1.31
N GLU A 36 9.73 -0.87 0.15
CA GLU A 36 8.81 -1.48 -0.83
C GLU A 36 9.31 -2.80 -1.42
N ASN A 37 10.62 -3.02 -1.42
CA ASN A 37 11.25 -4.25 -1.87
C ASN A 37 11.48 -5.27 -0.75
N GLY A 38 11.02 -5.00 0.49
CA GLY A 38 11.21 -5.89 1.64
C GLY A 38 12.66 -6.07 2.08
N LYS A 39 13.57 -5.17 1.65
CA LYS A 39 15.01 -5.19 1.98
C LYS A 39 15.33 -4.50 3.32
N THR A 40 14.31 -3.95 3.98
CA THR A 40 14.44 -3.28 5.26
C THR A 40 13.22 -3.61 6.11
N ALA A 41 13.46 -4.07 7.33
CA ALA A 41 12.39 -4.32 8.29
C ALA A 41 11.74 -2.98 8.70
N LEU A 42 10.41 -2.98 8.77
CA LEU A 42 9.65 -1.84 9.27
C LEU A 42 9.50 -1.95 10.79
N THR A 43 9.77 -0.86 11.49
CA THR A 43 9.30 -0.71 12.88
C THR A 43 7.80 -0.43 12.86
N LYS A 44 7.11 -0.75 13.97
CA LYS A 44 5.68 -0.45 14.11
C LYS A 44 5.38 1.05 14.02
N GLU A 45 6.27 1.88 14.55
CA GLU A 45 6.19 3.33 14.42
C GLU A 45 6.24 3.79 12.95
N ARG A 46 7.20 3.28 12.17
CA ARG A 46 7.32 3.65 10.75
C ARG A 46 6.13 3.15 9.93
N LEU A 47 5.59 1.98 10.27
CA LEU A 47 4.36 1.48 9.67
C LEU A 47 3.18 2.43 9.94
N ASN A 48 3.04 2.93 11.17
CA ASN A 48 1.99 3.89 11.52
C ASN A 48 2.12 5.20 10.73
N TYR A 49 3.33 5.75 10.58
CA TYR A 49 3.52 6.94 9.76
C TYR A 49 3.18 6.70 8.28
N ILE A 50 3.58 5.55 7.72
CA ILE A 50 3.20 5.18 6.35
C ILE A 50 1.67 5.10 6.22
N ALA A 51 0.99 4.49 7.19
CA ALA A 51 -0.46 4.40 7.19
C ALA A 51 -1.13 5.78 7.23
N GLN A 52 -0.62 6.69 8.05
CA GLN A 52 -1.09 8.08 8.12
C GLN A 52 -0.94 8.82 6.78
N ILE A 53 0.23 8.72 6.14
CA ILE A 53 0.47 9.36 4.82
C ILE A 53 -0.48 8.78 3.76
N LEU A 54 -0.72 7.47 3.78
CA LEU A 54 -1.63 6.79 2.86
C LEU A 54 -3.12 6.98 3.22
N ASN A 55 -3.39 7.64 4.34
CA ASN A 55 -4.72 7.86 4.92
C ASN A 55 -5.52 6.55 5.06
N VAL A 56 -4.91 5.57 5.74
CA VAL A 56 -5.48 4.27 6.09
C VAL A 56 -5.08 3.87 7.50
N GLU A 57 -5.76 2.90 8.08
CA GLU A 57 -5.34 2.28 9.33
C GLU A 57 -4.14 1.35 9.10
N ALA A 58 -3.19 1.29 10.04
CA ALA A 58 -2.03 0.41 9.94
C ALA A 58 -2.42 -1.07 9.81
N GLU A 59 -3.52 -1.48 10.45
CA GLU A 59 -4.06 -2.84 10.33
C GLU A 59 -4.41 -3.19 8.87
N MET A 60 -4.89 -2.22 8.08
CA MET A 60 -5.17 -2.42 6.66
C MET A 60 -3.90 -2.75 5.88
N LEU A 61 -2.73 -2.24 6.27
CA LEU A 61 -1.46 -2.58 5.65
C LEU A 61 -0.98 -3.98 6.03
N GLU A 62 -1.15 -4.37 7.31
CA GLU A 62 -0.75 -5.68 7.83
C GLU A 62 -1.64 -6.80 7.29
N ASN A 63 -2.96 -6.58 7.30
CA ASN A 63 -3.99 -7.56 6.94
C ASN A 63 -4.62 -7.27 5.58
N PHE A 64 -3.87 -6.63 4.68
CA PHE A 64 -4.39 -6.23 3.38
C PHE A 64 -4.89 -7.44 2.58
N ASP A 65 -6.18 -7.41 2.23
CA ASP A 65 -6.83 -8.36 1.36
C ASP A 65 -7.35 -7.63 0.11
N ALA A 66 -6.62 -7.78 -0.99
CA ALA A 66 -6.99 -7.22 -2.28
C ALA A 66 -8.37 -7.68 -2.74
N ASN A 67 -8.74 -8.94 -2.44
CA ASN A 67 -10.03 -9.48 -2.84
C ASN A 67 -11.15 -8.76 -2.10
N ARG A 68 -11.01 -8.47 -0.81
CA ARG A 68 -12.02 -7.70 -0.05
C ARG A 68 -12.26 -6.32 -0.65
N LEU A 69 -11.23 -5.62 -1.11
CA LEU A 69 -11.39 -4.31 -1.75
C LEU A 69 -12.01 -4.41 -3.14
N ILE A 70 -11.63 -5.42 -3.91
CA ILE A 70 -12.24 -5.69 -5.21
C ILE A 70 -13.73 -6.03 -5.04
N GLU A 71 -14.09 -6.86 -4.07
CA GLU A 71 -15.47 -7.24 -3.79
C GLU A 71 -16.30 -6.05 -3.27
N SER A 72 -15.73 -5.19 -2.41
CA SER A 72 -16.43 -3.99 -1.95
C SER A 72 -16.66 -2.99 -3.09
N ALA A 73 -15.67 -2.80 -3.97
CA ALA A 73 -15.79 -1.96 -5.16
C ALA A 73 -16.82 -2.54 -6.16
N LYS A 74 -16.79 -3.84 -6.44
CA LYS A 74 -17.79 -4.50 -7.30
C LYS A 74 -19.21 -4.30 -6.79
N THR A 75 -19.40 -4.45 -5.48
CA THR A 75 -20.70 -4.27 -4.82
C THR A 75 -21.19 -2.82 -4.93
N HIS A 76 -20.33 -1.84 -4.70
CA HIS A 76 -20.69 -0.42 -4.75
C HIS A 76 -20.91 0.11 -6.17
N PHE A 77 -20.15 -0.38 -7.15
CA PHE A 77 -20.22 0.11 -8.53
C PHE A 77 -21.04 -0.78 -9.47
N LYS A 78 -21.63 -1.89 -9.00
CA LYS A 78 -22.33 -2.90 -9.82
C LYS A 78 -21.51 -3.35 -11.04
N ILE A 79 -20.19 -3.48 -10.88
CA ILE A 79 -19.28 -3.83 -11.98
C ILE A 79 -19.18 -5.36 -12.06
N ASP A 80 -20.14 -5.98 -12.74
CA ASP A 80 -20.22 -7.45 -12.90
C ASP A 80 -19.24 -8.05 -13.93
N LYS A 81 -18.34 -7.26 -14.52
CA LYS A 81 -17.41 -7.77 -15.55
C LYS A 81 -15.99 -7.26 -15.37
N LEU A 82 -15.26 -7.87 -14.43
CA LEU A 82 -13.82 -8.03 -14.55
C LEU A 82 -13.44 -9.48 -14.19
N LYS A 83 -13.75 -10.41 -15.09
CA LYS A 83 -12.92 -11.61 -15.23
C LYS A 83 -11.67 -11.18 -16.01
N VAL A 84 -10.52 -11.66 -15.53
CA VAL A 84 -9.19 -11.57 -16.16
C VAL A 84 -8.51 -10.21 -15.98
N VAL A 85 -7.59 -10.12 -15.01
CA VAL A 85 -6.13 -10.05 -15.26
C VAL A 85 -5.44 -10.43 -13.94
N LEU A 86 -5.28 -11.73 -13.68
CA LEU A 86 -4.17 -12.32 -12.92
C LEU A 86 -4.19 -13.82 -13.24
N GLY A 87 -3.76 -14.15 -14.46
CA GLY A 87 -3.06 -15.40 -14.73
C GLY A 87 -1.58 -15.20 -14.42
#